data_AF-A0A349WY66-F1
#
_entry.id   AF-A0A349WY66-F1
#
_cell.length_a   1.000
_cell.length_b   1.000
_cell.length_c   1.000
_cell.angle_alpha   90.00
_cell.angle_beta   90.00
_cell.angle_gamma   90.00
#
_symmetry.space_group_name_H-M   'P 1'
#
loop_
_entity.id
_entity.type
_entity.pdbx_description
1 polymer ?
#
loop_
_entity_poly.entity_id
_entity_poly.type
_entity_poly.pdbx_seq_one_letter_code
_entity_poly.pdbx_strand_id
1 'polypeptide(L)'
;MLLTALMLCSSFMVMAQEQGGVTYVVPASQLTEGQIAQIKAGEALTNLEQAGKYAGIGKEIGEGVSGALGAVNTEVAKFADTDVGQFTMAMIAWKIMGDDMIVVVKKLMGAIVGVPFFFLTSLTLLWSYRRLCFPRRVMTKRGGGFFGEKEYTLIEPNPKGNWDVDDWAIAHAVAFVAVIIISSLMIFA
;
A
#
# COMPACT_ATOMS: atom_id res chain seq x y z
N MET A 1 2.42 8.31 -13.03
CA MET A 1 3.85 8.44 -13.38
C MET A 1 4.26 7.67 -14.63
N LEU A 2 3.67 6.50 -14.92
CA LEU A 2 3.96 5.76 -16.16
C LEU A 2 3.39 6.44 -17.43
N LEU A 3 2.28 7.17 -17.29
CA LEU A 3 1.59 7.87 -18.38
C LEU A 3 2.28 9.18 -18.81
N THR A 4 2.99 9.83 -17.89
CA THR A 4 3.79 11.04 -18.16
C THR A 4 5.11 10.72 -18.85
N ALA A 5 5.68 9.53 -18.59
CA ALA A 5 6.87 9.05 -19.31
C ALA A 5 6.55 8.65 -20.77
N LEU A 6 5.34 8.15 -21.03
CA LEU A 6 4.92 7.75 -22.38
C LEU A 6 4.67 8.95 -23.32
N MET A 7 4.21 10.09 -22.78
CA MET A 7 3.96 11.33 -23.54
C MET A 7 5.24 12.09 -23.92
N LEU A 8 6.35 11.89 -23.20
CA LEU A 8 7.66 12.47 -23.54
C LEU A 8 8.37 11.71 -24.67
N CYS A 9 8.02 10.45 -24.89
CA CYS A 9 8.57 9.64 -26.00
C CYS A 9 7.93 9.94 -27.36
N SER A 10 6.71 10.49 -27.41
CA SER A 10 6.04 10.84 -28.68
C SER A 10 6.60 12.10 -29.37
N SER A 11 7.38 12.91 -28.65
CA SER A 11 7.95 14.17 -29.18
C SER A 11 9.15 13.96 -30.11
N PHE A 12 9.73 12.76 -30.16
CA PHE A 12 10.94 12.46 -30.93
C PHE A 12 10.69 11.86 -32.33
N MET A 13 9.43 11.72 -32.78
CA MET A 13 9.11 11.10 -34.08
C MET A 13 8.85 12.10 -35.24
N VAL A 14 9.09 13.41 -35.09
CA VAL A 14 8.61 14.43 -36.05
C VAL A 14 9.70 15.02 -36.98
N MET A 15 10.86 14.38 -37.15
CA MET A 15 11.86 14.85 -38.13
C MET A 15 12.52 13.69 -38.89
N ALA A 16 11.76 13.08 -39.81
CA ALA A 16 12.31 12.25 -40.88
C ALA A 16 11.39 12.28 -42.11
N GLN A 17 11.19 13.47 -42.69
CA GLN A 17 10.64 13.58 -44.04
C GLN A 17 11.80 13.86 -45.00
N GLU A 18 12.47 12.80 -45.46
CA GLU A 18 13.38 12.90 -46.60
C GLU A 18 12.57 13.23 -47.86
N GLN A 19 12.93 14.35 -48.50
CA GLN A 19 12.44 14.73 -49.82
C GLN A 19 12.89 13.69 -50.85
N GLY A 20 11.92 13.19 -51.62
CA GLY A 20 12.12 12.17 -52.64
C GLY A 20 13.15 12.56 -53.69
N GLY A 21 14.33 11.94 -53.62
CA GLY A 21 15.19 11.70 -54.77
C GLY A 21 14.74 10.41 -55.46
N VAL A 22 14.60 10.44 -56.79
CA VAL A 22 14.25 9.26 -57.58
C VAL A 22 15.38 8.23 -57.46
N THR A 23 15.16 7.19 -56.66
CA THR A 23 16.05 6.05 -56.50
C THR A 23 15.75 5.00 -57.56
N TYR A 24 16.72 4.75 -58.43
CA TYR A 24 16.67 3.63 -59.38
C TYR A 24 17.14 2.37 -58.65
N VAL A 25 16.20 1.46 -58.36
CA VAL A 25 16.49 0.16 -57.76
C VAL A 25 17.09 -0.75 -58.83
N VAL A 26 18.41 -0.84 -58.88
CA VAL A 26 19.12 -1.82 -59.72
C VAL A 26 19.07 -3.18 -59.02
N PRO A 27 18.50 -4.23 -59.63
CA PRO A 27 18.47 -5.55 -59.02
C PRO A 27 19.89 -6.10 -58.83
N ALA A 28 20.14 -6.72 -57.67
CA ALA A 28 21.44 -7.25 -57.25
C ALA A 28 22.11 -8.22 -58.23
N SER A 29 21.36 -8.74 -59.21
CA SER A 29 21.85 -9.60 -60.29
C SER A 29 22.68 -8.88 -61.37
N GLN A 30 22.75 -7.54 -61.34
CA GLN A 30 23.49 -6.73 -62.33
C GLN A 30 24.78 -6.12 -61.79
N LEU A 31 25.10 -6.34 -60.51
CA LEU A 31 26.28 -5.76 -59.86
C LEU A 31 27.44 -6.76 -59.88
N THR A 32 28.60 -6.32 -60.34
CA THR A 32 29.85 -7.09 -60.21
C THR A 32 30.28 -7.14 -58.74
N GLU A 33 30.92 -8.24 -58.30
CA GLU A 33 31.27 -8.47 -56.89
C GLU A 33 32.07 -7.32 -56.25
N GLY A 34 32.89 -6.61 -57.04
CA GLY A 34 33.65 -5.44 -56.59
C GLY A 34 32.82 -4.19 -56.27
N GLN A 35 31.69 -3.98 -56.96
CA GLN A 35 30.79 -2.84 -56.73
C GLN A 35 29.90 -3.07 -55.51
N ILE A 36 29.55 -4.33 -55.23
CA ILE A 36 28.82 -4.72 -54.01
C ILE A 36 29.67 -4.46 -52.76
N ALA A 37 30.98 -4.73 -52.84
CA ALA A 37 31.91 -4.47 -51.75
C ALA A 37 32.10 -2.97 -51.48
N GLN A 38 32.16 -2.13 -52.52
CA GLN A 38 32.29 -0.68 -52.37
C GLN A 38 31.03 0.00 -51.82
N ILE A 39 29.83 -0.44 -52.22
CA ILE A 39 28.57 0.08 -51.68
C ILE A 39 28.43 -0.30 -50.20
N LYS A 40 28.72 -1.56 -49.84
CA LYS A 40 28.72 -2.00 -48.43
C LYS A 40 29.76 -1.25 -47.59
N ALA A 41 30.93 -0.97 -48.14
CA ALA A 41 31.97 -0.20 -47.45
C ALA A 41 31.56 1.29 -47.30
N GLY A 42 30.95 1.88 -48.32
CA GLY A 42 30.45 3.26 -48.29
C GLY A 42 29.30 3.45 -47.30
N GLU A 43 28.31 2.54 -47.30
CA GLU A 43 27.18 2.55 -46.36
C GLU A 43 27.63 2.33 -44.91
N ALA A 44 28.64 1.48 -44.68
CA ALA A 44 29.20 1.26 -43.35
C ALA A 44 29.90 2.52 -42.81
N LEU A 45 30.61 3.26 -43.66
CA LEU A 45 31.31 4.50 -43.28
C LEU A 45 30.33 5.65 -43.01
N THR A 46 29.29 5.82 -43.83
CA THR A 46 28.27 6.86 -43.60
C THR A 46 27.45 6.59 -42.34
N ASN A 47 27.13 5.33 -42.05
CA ASN A 47 26.46 4.95 -40.81
C ASN A 47 27.34 5.17 -39.57
N LEU A 48 28.64 4.92 -39.67
CA LEU A 48 29.59 5.18 -38.58
C LEU A 48 29.80 6.69 -38.34
N GLU A 49 29.85 7.49 -39.39
CA GLU A 49 30.02 8.95 -39.28
C GLU A 49 28.74 9.61 -38.72
N GLN A 50 27.56 9.18 -39.16
CA GLN A 50 26.29 9.59 -38.54
C GLN A 50 26.22 9.16 -37.08
N ALA A 51 26.55 7.91 -36.75
CA ALA A 51 26.55 7.42 -35.37
C ALA A 51 27.52 8.23 -34.48
N GLY A 52 28.71 8.56 -34.99
CA GLY A 52 29.67 9.43 -34.31
C GLY A 52 29.14 10.85 -34.07
N LYS A 53 28.40 11.41 -35.04
CA LYS A 53 27.76 12.73 -34.92
C LYS A 53 26.65 12.75 -33.87
N TYR A 54 25.79 11.73 -33.84
CA TYR A 54 24.74 11.60 -32.81
C TYR A 54 25.34 11.34 -31.42
N ALA A 55 26.41 10.55 -31.33
CA ALA A 55 27.13 10.34 -30.07
C ALA A 55 27.81 11.63 -29.58
N GLY A 56 28.38 12.44 -30.49
CA GLY A 56 28.95 13.75 -30.18
C GLY A 56 27.91 14.73 -29.65
N ILE A 57 26.76 14.84 -30.31
CA ILE A 57 25.63 15.67 -29.86
C ILE A 57 25.11 15.20 -28.49
N GLY A 58 24.97 13.89 -28.28
CA GLY A 58 24.57 13.33 -26.99
C GLY A 58 25.56 13.63 -25.86
N LYS A 59 26.87 13.64 -26.17
CA LYS A 59 27.92 14.01 -25.21
C LYS A 59 27.87 15.48 -24.83
N GLU A 60 27.74 16.38 -25.81
CA GLU A 60 27.65 17.83 -25.57
C GLU A 60 26.38 18.20 -24.79
N ILE A 61 25.24 17.58 -25.11
CA ILE A 61 23.99 17.75 -24.35
C ILE A 61 24.14 17.19 -22.93
N GLY A 62 24.75 16.01 -22.78
CA GLY A 62 24.98 15.39 -21.48
C GLY A 62 25.88 16.23 -20.57
N GLU A 63 26.97 16.76 -21.11
CA GLU A 63 27.90 17.65 -20.39
C GLU A 63 27.23 18.99 -20.03
N GLY A 64 26.43 19.55 -20.95
CA GLY A 64 25.65 20.77 -20.68
C GLY A 64 24.61 20.58 -19.57
N VAL A 65 23.88 19.46 -19.61
CA VAL A 65 22.85 19.11 -18.61
C VAL A 65 23.50 18.80 -17.26
N SER A 66 24.60 18.05 -17.21
CA SER A 66 25.30 17.78 -15.95
C SER A 66 25.90 19.05 -15.36
N GLY A 67 26.43 19.96 -16.19
CA GLY A 67 26.93 21.26 -15.78
C GLY A 67 25.82 22.14 -15.20
N ALA A 68 24.65 22.19 -15.85
CA ALA A 68 23.49 22.93 -15.37
C ALA A 68 22.95 22.37 -14.04
N LEU A 69 22.80 21.05 -13.92
CA LEU A 69 22.39 20.38 -12.68
C LEU A 69 23.40 20.59 -11.56
N GLY A 70 24.69 20.54 -11.86
CA GLY A 70 25.76 20.82 -10.91
C GLY A 70 25.69 22.25 -10.36
N ALA A 71 25.54 23.24 -11.24
CA ALA A 71 25.40 24.65 -10.85
C ALA A 71 24.16 24.89 -9.98
N VAL A 72 23.02 24.33 -10.36
CA VAL A 72 21.78 24.41 -9.57
C VAL A 72 21.98 23.76 -8.20
N ASN A 73 22.61 22.58 -8.13
CA ASN A 73 22.85 21.90 -6.87
C ASN A 73 23.78 22.72 -5.95
N THR A 74 24.82 23.36 -6.49
CA THR A 74 25.72 24.19 -5.69
C THR A 74 25.02 25.42 -5.10
N GLU A 75 24.11 26.06 -5.84
CA GLU A 75 23.35 27.21 -5.35
C GLU A 75 22.27 26.78 -4.35
N VAL A 76 21.61 25.64 -4.60
CA VAL A 76 20.66 25.05 -3.65
C VAL A 76 21.36 24.63 -2.35
N ALA A 77 22.57 24.07 -2.41
CA ALA A 77 23.35 23.72 -1.22
C ALA A 77 23.72 24.95 -0.39
N LYS A 78 24.20 26.03 -1.05
CA LYS A 78 24.48 27.30 -0.37
C LYS A 78 23.21 27.90 0.25
N PHE A 79 22.08 27.83 -0.45
CA PHE A 79 20.80 28.30 0.06
C PHE A 79 20.34 27.45 1.25
N ALA A 80 20.44 26.13 1.15
CA ALA A 80 20.07 25.19 2.20
C ALA A 80 20.94 25.31 3.46
N ASP A 81 22.18 25.80 3.34
CA ASP A 81 23.09 26.02 4.47
C ASP A 81 22.81 27.33 5.25
N THR A 82 21.99 28.23 4.69
CA THR A 82 21.54 29.43 5.41
C THR A 82 20.44 29.12 6.43
N ASP A 83 20.39 29.87 7.53
CA ASP A 83 19.36 29.72 8.58
C ASP A 83 17.92 29.74 8.02
N VAL A 84 17.68 30.60 7.02
CA VAL A 84 16.37 30.73 6.35
C VAL A 84 16.09 29.56 5.40
N GLY A 85 17.13 29.05 4.72
CA GLY A 85 17.01 27.88 3.85
C GLY A 85 16.79 26.59 4.62
N GLN A 86 17.48 26.39 5.75
CA GLN A 86 17.24 25.27 6.65
C GLN A 86 15.82 25.28 7.19
N PHE A 87 15.32 26.43 7.62
CA PHE A 87 13.92 26.58 8.06
C PHE A 87 12.92 26.27 6.95
N THR A 88 13.18 26.74 5.73
CA THR A 88 12.31 26.47 4.57
C THR A 88 12.31 24.99 4.20
N MET A 89 13.48 24.34 4.20
CA MET A 89 13.62 22.90 3.96
C MET A 89 12.93 22.08 5.05
N ALA A 90 13.02 22.51 6.31
CA ALA A 90 12.30 21.88 7.42
C ALA A 90 10.77 22.02 7.27
N MET A 91 10.27 23.18 6.81
CA MET A 91 8.84 23.38 6.57
C MET A 91 8.32 22.52 5.41
N ILE A 92 9.10 22.40 4.33
CA ILE A 92 8.77 21.53 3.20
C ILE A 92 8.79 20.06 3.64
N ALA A 93 9.84 19.64 4.36
CA ALA A 93 9.94 18.29 4.91
C ALA A 93 8.78 17.97 5.84
N TRP A 94 8.41 18.90 6.72
CA TRP A 94 7.25 18.78 7.59
C TRP A 94 5.94 18.66 6.81
N LYS A 95 5.76 19.42 5.73
CA LYS A 95 4.55 19.35 4.89
C LYS A 95 4.46 18.01 4.15
N ILE A 96 5.57 17.46 3.70
CA ILE A 96 5.62 16.16 3.01
C ILE A 96 5.40 15.00 4.01
N MET A 97 6.01 15.07 5.19
CA MET A 97 5.88 14.06 6.25
C MET A 97 4.58 14.20 7.07
N GLY A 98 3.92 15.35 7.00
CA GLY A 98 2.77 15.67 7.85
C GLY A 98 1.60 14.71 7.66
N ASP A 99 1.30 14.35 6.41
CA ASP A 99 0.22 13.42 6.09
C ASP A 99 0.52 12.02 6.65
N ASP A 100 1.76 11.54 6.50
CA ASP A 100 2.19 10.25 7.06
C ASP A 100 2.16 10.25 8.58
N MET A 101 2.59 11.35 9.22
CA MET A 101 2.61 11.47 10.67
C MET A 101 1.19 11.45 11.26
N ILE A 102 0.22 12.10 10.59
CA ILE A 102 -1.19 12.07 11.01
C ILE A 102 -1.76 10.65 10.92
N VAL A 103 -1.43 9.91 9.87
CA VAL A 103 -1.85 8.50 9.70
C VAL A 103 -1.27 7.63 10.82
N VAL A 104 0.01 7.81 11.14
CA VAL A 104 0.67 7.06 12.23
C VAL A 104 0.02 7.36 13.58
N VAL A 105 -0.25 8.63 13.89
CA VAL A 105 -0.86 9.03 15.15
C VAL A 105 -2.29 8.48 15.29
N LYS A 106 -3.10 8.51 14.21
CA LYS A 106 -4.44 7.92 14.21
C LYS A 106 -4.42 6.42 14.48
N LYS A 107 -3.52 5.68 13.82
CA LYS A 107 -3.33 4.24 14.05
C LYS A 107 -2.91 3.94 15.49
N LEU A 108 -2.03 4.77 16.06
CA LEU A 108 -1.57 4.60 17.43
C LEU A 108 -2.71 4.82 18.44
N MET A 109 -3.50 5.87 18.25
CA MET A 109 -4.67 6.16 19.10
C MET A 109 -5.75 5.07 18.97
N GLY A 110 -6.04 4.61 17.76
CA GLY A 110 -6.96 3.50 17.50
C GLY A 110 -6.51 2.20 18.19
N ALA A 111 -5.21 1.89 18.14
CA ALA A 111 -4.66 0.73 18.84
C ALA A 111 -4.74 0.87 20.37
N ILE A 112 -4.41 2.05 20.91
CA ILE A 112 -4.44 2.31 22.36
C ILE A 112 -5.84 2.18 22.94
N VAL A 113 -6.88 2.59 22.21
CA VAL A 113 -8.28 2.51 22.69
C VAL A 113 -8.92 1.17 22.31
N GLY A 114 -8.74 0.73 21.07
CA GLY A 114 -9.41 -0.44 20.52
C GLY A 114 -8.93 -1.76 21.14
N VAL A 115 -7.63 -1.91 21.42
CA VAL A 115 -7.07 -3.12 22.03
C VAL A 115 -7.62 -3.37 23.44
N PRO A 116 -7.52 -2.43 24.41
CA PRO A 116 -8.08 -2.67 25.75
C PRO A 116 -9.60 -2.81 25.72
N PHE A 117 -10.31 -2.08 24.84
CA PHE A 117 -11.74 -2.28 24.65
C PHE A 117 -12.07 -3.71 24.22
N PHE A 118 -11.35 -4.26 23.24
CA PHE A 118 -11.54 -5.64 22.79
C PHE A 118 -11.33 -6.65 23.93
N PHE A 119 -10.23 -6.53 24.67
CA PHE A 119 -9.91 -7.44 25.76
C PHE A 119 -10.93 -7.37 26.91
N LEU A 120 -11.27 -6.16 27.37
CA LEU A 120 -12.22 -5.96 28.47
C LEU A 120 -13.61 -6.49 28.12
N THR A 121 -14.10 -6.17 26.92
CA THR A 121 -15.44 -6.58 26.49
C THR A 121 -15.51 -8.09 26.27
N SER A 122 -14.46 -8.68 25.69
CA SER A 122 -14.35 -10.14 25.51
C SER A 122 -14.28 -10.88 26.84
N LEU A 123 -13.50 -10.38 27.81
CA LEU A 123 -13.43 -10.93 29.17
C LEU A 123 -14.80 -10.90 29.86
N THR A 124 -15.52 -9.79 29.71
CA THR A 124 -16.86 -9.62 30.32
C THR A 124 -17.87 -10.57 29.68
N LEU A 125 -17.84 -10.74 28.35
CA LEU A 125 -18.67 -11.70 27.63
C LEU A 125 -18.35 -13.15 28.01
N LEU A 126 -17.08 -13.49 28.17
CA LEU A 126 -16.65 -14.83 28.57
C LEU A 126 -17.07 -15.15 30.01
N TRP A 127 -16.99 -14.16 30.90
CA TRP A 127 -17.51 -14.26 32.26
C TRP A 127 -19.04 -14.40 32.29
N SER A 128 -19.76 -13.61 31.49
CA SER A 128 -21.22 -13.70 31.31
C SER A 128 -21.64 -15.08 30.79
N TYR A 129 -20.99 -15.55 29.71
CA TYR A 129 -21.22 -16.86 29.12
C TYR A 129 -20.99 -17.97 30.14
N ARG A 130 -19.89 -17.91 30.90
CA ARG A 130 -19.59 -18.88 31.95
C ARG A 130 -20.64 -18.88 33.08
N ARG A 131 -21.27 -17.74 33.36
CA ARG A 131 -22.26 -17.60 34.44
C ARG A 131 -23.67 -18.02 34.02
N LEU A 132 -24.08 -17.74 32.77
CA LEU A 132 -25.43 -18.00 32.27
C LEU A 132 -25.55 -19.34 31.53
N CYS A 133 -24.58 -19.70 30.70
CA CYS A 133 -24.70 -20.89 29.83
C CYS A 133 -24.23 -22.18 30.51
N PHE A 134 -23.58 -22.11 31.68
CA PHE A 134 -23.27 -23.32 32.46
C PHE A 134 -24.42 -23.64 33.42
N PRO A 135 -25.20 -24.70 33.15
CA PRO A 135 -26.27 -25.13 34.04
C PRO A 135 -25.70 -25.57 35.38
N ARG A 136 -25.82 -24.73 36.42
CA ARG A 136 -25.52 -25.11 37.80
C ARG A 136 -26.69 -25.91 38.35
N ARG A 137 -26.56 -27.23 38.38
CA ARG A 137 -27.50 -28.09 39.12
C ARG A 137 -27.39 -27.75 40.61
N VAL A 138 -28.42 -27.13 41.17
CA VAL A 138 -28.50 -26.83 42.60
C VAL A 138 -29.47 -27.81 43.26
N MET A 139 -28.99 -28.54 44.26
CA MET A 139 -29.86 -29.34 45.11
C MET A 139 -30.51 -28.41 46.12
N THR A 140 -31.80 -28.16 45.96
CA THR A 140 -32.57 -27.42 46.97
C THR A 140 -33.25 -28.42 47.90
N LYS A 141 -33.06 -28.24 49.20
CA LYS A 141 -33.76 -29.02 50.23
C LYS A 141 -35.26 -28.69 50.13
N ARG A 142 -36.06 -29.63 49.62
CA ARG A 142 -37.51 -29.51 49.69
C ARG A 142 -37.88 -29.84 51.13
N GLY A 143 -38.65 -28.96 51.77
CA GLY A 143 -38.81 -28.93 53.22
C GLY A 143 -39.04 -30.31 53.85
N GLY A 144 -38.20 -30.65 54.81
CA GLY A 144 -38.49 -31.66 55.83
C GLY A 144 -38.60 -30.91 57.16
N GLY A 145 -39.72 -31.07 57.85
CA GLY A 145 -39.88 -30.55 59.22
C GLY A 145 -38.78 -31.07 60.16
N PHE A 146 -38.73 -30.57 61.39
CA PHE A 146 -37.66 -30.84 62.36
C PHE A 146 -37.35 -32.35 62.59
N PHE A 147 -38.30 -33.24 62.27
CA PHE A 147 -38.19 -34.71 62.38
C PHE A 147 -38.45 -35.48 61.07
N GLY A 148 -38.58 -34.82 59.92
CA GLY A 148 -38.85 -35.48 58.63
C GLY A 148 -37.59 -35.80 57.82
N GLU A 149 -37.64 -36.87 57.02
CA GLU A 149 -36.58 -37.18 56.05
C GLU A 149 -36.33 -36.00 55.10
N LYS A 150 -35.06 -35.71 54.84
CA LYS A 150 -34.65 -34.59 53.98
C LYS A 150 -34.78 -35.03 52.53
N GLU A 151 -35.86 -34.66 51.87
CA GLU A 151 -35.97 -34.83 50.42
C GLU A 151 -35.16 -33.78 49.67
N TYR A 152 -34.23 -34.25 48.84
CA TYR A 152 -33.47 -33.42 47.90
C TYR A 152 -34.08 -33.59 46.52
N THR A 153 -34.56 -32.50 45.93
CA THR A 153 -35.02 -32.51 44.54
C THR A 153 -33.97 -31.80 43.68
N LEU A 154 -33.56 -32.45 42.59
CA LEU A 154 -32.80 -31.81 41.53
C LEU A 154 -33.77 -30.90 40.78
N ILE A 155 -33.68 -29.60 41.03
CA ILE A 155 -34.38 -28.62 40.21
C ILE A 155 -33.54 -28.44 38.95
N GLU A 156 -34.17 -28.61 37.78
CA GLU A 156 -33.54 -28.26 36.53
C GLU A 156 -33.19 -26.77 36.53
N PRO A 157 -31.97 -26.39 36.11
CA PRO A 157 -31.45 -25.03 36.30
C PRO A 157 -32.21 -23.92 35.58
N ASN A 158 -33.23 -24.24 34.77
CA ASN A 158 -34.04 -23.26 34.07
C ASN A 158 -35.55 -23.51 34.18
N PRO A 159 -36.20 -23.27 35.34
CA PRO A 159 -37.64 -23.43 35.43
C PRO A 159 -38.42 -22.16 35.04
N LYS A 160 -37.77 -21.02 34.74
CA LYS A 160 -38.47 -19.73 34.48
C LYS A 160 -37.69 -18.77 33.57
N GLY A 161 -37.82 -18.96 32.26
CA GLY A 161 -37.48 -17.97 31.24
C GLY A 161 -37.88 -18.49 29.87
N ASN A 162 -38.42 -17.63 28.99
CA ASN A 162 -38.85 -18.03 27.63
C ASN A 162 -37.69 -18.48 26.73
N TRP A 163 -36.43 -18.36 27.17
CA TRP A 163 -35.24 -18.61 26.36
C TRP A 163 -34.48 -19.79 26.93
N ASP A 164 -34.16 -20.73 26.05
CA ASP A 164 -33.38 -21.92 26.38
C ASP A 164 -31.87 -21.61 26.44
N VAL A 165 -31.09 -22.55 26.95
CA VAL A 165 -29.62 -22.43 27.04
C VAL A 165 -29.00 -22.20 25.65
N ASP A 166 -29.58 -22.83 24.63
CA ASP A 166 -29.15 -22.71 23.24
C ASP A 166 -29.40 -21.29 22.68
N ASP A 167 -30.54 -20.68 23.00
CA ASP A 167 -30.85 -19.29 22.60
C ASP A 167 -29.86 -18.30 23.23
N TRP A 168 -29.51 -18.51 24.50
CA TRP A 168 -28.49 -17.72 25.19
C TRP A 168 -27.10 -17.90 24.58
N ALA A 169 -26.73 -19.11 24.17
CA ALA A 169 -25.46 -19.36 23.52
C ALA A 169 -25.37 -18.66 22.15
N ILE A 170 -26.45 -18.71 21.37
CA ILE A 170 -26.55 -18.02 20.07
C ILE A 170 -26.45 -16.50 20.27
N ALA A 171 -27.16 -15.94 21.26
CA ALA A 171 -27.10 -14.50 21.56
C ALA A 171 -25.68 -14.04 21.94
N HIS A 172 -24.95 -14.82 22.76
CA HIS A 172 -23.57 -14.51 23.11
C HIS A 172 -22.62 -14.63 21.91
N ALA A 173 -22.84 -15.59 21.01
CA ALA A 173 -22.05 -15.73 19.78
C ALA A 173 -22.24 -14.52 18.85
N VAL A 174 -23.49 -14.08 18.65
CA VAL A 174 -23.81 -12.88 17.85
C VAL A 174 -23.19 -11.64 18.48
N ALA A 175 -23.30 -11.46 19.80
CA ALA A 175 -22.71 -10.35 20.52
C ALA A 175 -21.17 -10.33 20.40
N PHE A 176 -20.52 -11.50 20.46
CA PHE A 176 -19.08 -11.61 20.30
C PHE A 176 -18.62 -11.22 18.89
N VAL A 177 -19.33 -11.66 17.85
CA VAL A 177 -19.08 -11.26 16.46
C VAL A 177 -19.24 -9.75 16.30
N ALA A 178 -20.28 -9.15 16.89
CA ALA A 178 -20.47 -7.70 16.86
C ALA A 178 -19.31 -6.94 17.54
N VAL A 179 -18.81 -7.44 18.68
CA VAL A 179 -17.64 -6.85 19.37
C VAL A 179 -16.38 -6.94 18.52
N ILE A 180 -16.16 -8.05 17.79
CA ILE A 180 -15.03 -8.18 16.85
C ILE A 180 -15.14 -7.12 15.74
N ILE A 181 -16.32 -6.94 15.16
CA ILE A 181 -16.53 -5.95 14.09
C ILE A 181 -16.28 -4.53 14.62
N ILE A 182 -16.87 -4.17 15.76
CA ILE A 182 -16.73 -2.83 16.36
C ILE A 182 -15.27 -2.56 16.74
N SER A 183 -14.60 -3.52 17.38
CA SER A 183 -13.18 -3.37 17.75
C SER A 183 -12.27 -3.29 16.52
N SER A 184 -12.54 -4.06 15.47
CA SER A 184 -11.82 -3.96 14.20
C SER A 184 -11.98 -2.56 13.58
N LEU A 185 -13.20 -2.01 13.60
CA LEU A 185 -13.43 -0.64 13.12
C LEU A 185 -12.67 0.39 13.98
N MET A 186 -12.65 0.25 15.31
CA MET A 186 -11.93 1.20 16.16
C MET A 186 -10.40 1.14 16.02
N ILE A 187 -9.84 -0.01 15.63
CA ILE A 187 -8.38 -0.19 15.45
C ILE A 187 -7.93 0.28 14.06
N PHE A 188 -8.76 0.06 13.03
CA PHE A 188 -8.37 0.26 11.63
C PHE A 188 -9.03 1.46 10.94
N ALA A 189 -10.05 2.10 11.52
CA ALA A 189 -10.64 3.36 11.03
C ALA A 189 -9.95 4.59 11.61
#